data_AF-A0A1G2C9W6-F1
#
_entry.id   AF-A0A1G2C9W6-F1
#
_cell.length_a   1.000
_cell.length_b   1.000
_cell.length_c   1.000
_cell.angle_alpha   90.00
_cell.angle_beta   90.00
_cell.angle_gamma   90.00
#
_symmetry.space_group_name_H-M   'P 1'
#
loop_
_entity.id
_entity.type
_entity.pdbx_description
1 polymer ?
#
loop_
_entity_poly.entity_id
_entity_poly.type
_entity_poly.pdbx_seq_one_letter_code
_entity_poly.pdbx_strand_id
1 'polypeptide(L)'
;MIRRSVFSALLVLAMLLAVVVPAGAFAASSEETYYLWLQTNNARMGSRVAELSLEPVFIIPMPVLFGVNPADLTADFGDRRSGGRRHEGQDILAPKGAPIVSPTKAVVLETGVWNGAGKYVTTANPGGEIFIYMHLDRVADLKPGELLSVGELIGYVGNTGNAGGGSPHLHIEIRKNGKAADPLPRLRGAFTIAEKMNFAAEIAEDDADAASFMAKNYRADLTAAKGLGIELPDVLTNALNGKTVIAKKPAVTATAAAATAPVPKRDLELKSKGADVTWLQAFLISTQSGPAATRLATVGATGYFGVATKAALAEYQKKSGISPA
;
A
#
# COMPACT_ATOMS: atom_id res chain seq x y z
N MET A 1 62.86 -0.88 44.62
CA MET A 1 62.59 0.53 44.25
C MET A 1 62.61 0.61 42.73
N ILE A 2 61.44 0.74 42.07
CA ILE A 2 61.19 1.31 40.72
C ILE A 2 59.66 1.35 40.54
N ARG A 3 59.21 2.43 39.88
CA ARG A 3 57.88 3.06 39.87
C ARG A 3 56.88 2.51 38.83
N ARG A 4 55.64 3.02 38.94
CA ARG A 4 54.57 3.31 37.94
C ARG A 4 53.42 2.30 37.93
N SER A 5 52.20 2.59 38.39
CA SER A 5 51.19 3.62 38.05
C SER A 5 50.33 3.30 36.80
N VAL A 6 49.05 3.01 37.08
CA VAL A 6 47.82 3.32 36.30
C VAL A 6 47.62 2.58 34.97
N PHE A 7 46.51 1.85 34.84
CA PHE A 7 45.41 2.15 33.89
C PHE A 7 44.25 1.16 34.08
N SER A 8 43.09 1.68 34.47
CA SER A 8 41.80 1.00 34.42
C SER A 8 41.41 0.78 32.95
N ALA A 9 41.18 -0.46 32.55
CA ALA A 9 40.60 -0.79 31.26
C ALA A 9 39.15 -1.25 31.46
N LEU A 10 38.21 -0.36 31.11
CA LEU A 10 36.81 -0.73 30.87
C LEU A 10 36.79 -1.61 29.60
N LEU A 11 36.43 -2.89 29.73
CA LEU A 11 36.19 -3.76 28.59
C LEU A 11 34.73 -3.58 28.15
N VAL A 12 34.50 -2.78 27.11
CA VAL A 12 33.21 -2.74 26.40
C VAL A 12 33.15 -3.97 25.50
N LEU A 13 32.42 -5.00 25.92
CA LEU A 13 32.15 -6.18 25.11
C LEU A 13 31.11 -5.85 24.05
N ALA A 14 31.56 -5.47 22.86
CA ALA A 14 30.70 -5.39 21.68
C ALA A 14 30.40 -6.82 21.17
N MET A 15 29.22 -7.34 21.52
CA MET A 15 28.69 -8.59 20.95
C MET A 15 28.18 -8.31 19.53
N LEU A 16 29.04 -8.55 18.54
CA LEU A 16 28.67 -8.75 17.15
C LEU A 16 28.09 -10.17 17.00
N LEU A 17 26.78 -10.31 17.18
CA LEU A 17 26.05 -11.51 16.76
C LEU A 17 25.58 -11.32 15.32
N ALA A 18 26.49 -11.56 14.38
CA ALA A 18 26.11 -11.86 13.01
C ALA A 18 25.52 -13.28 12.99
N VAL A 19 24.20 -13.40 13.09
CA VAL A 19 23.53 -14.68 12.84
C VAL A 19 23.36 -14.81 11.34
N VAL A 20 24.26 -15.57 10.72
CA VAL A 20 24.07 -16.14 9.39
C VAL A 20 22.95 -17.17 9.51
N VAL A 21 21.80 -16.92 8.87
CA VAL A 21 20.74 -17.93 8.75
C VAL A 21 21.02 -18.76 7.49
N PRO A 22 21.20 -20.09 7.59
CA PRO A 22 21.41 -20.94 6.43
C PRO A 22 20.11 -21.08 5.62
N ALA A 23 20.26 -21.15 4.30
CA ALA A 23 19.18 -21.16 3.29
C ALA A 23 18.30 -22.44 3.28
N GLY A 24 18.05 -23.07 4.43
CA GLY A 24 17.37 -24.37 4.54
C GLY A 24 16.34 -24.51 5.67
N ALA A 25 15.96 -23.43 6.38
CA ALA A 25 15.06 -23.50 7.53
C ALA A 25 13.55 -23.33 7.19
N PHE A 26 13.13 -23.59 5.94
CA PHE A 26 11.75 -23.36 5.48
C PHE A 26 10.83 -24.59 5.57
N ALA A 27 11.21 -25.60 6.34
CA ALA A 27 10.35 -26.74 6.65
C ALA A 27 10.10 -26.78 8.16
N ALA A 28 8.85 -26.48 8.56
CA ALA A 28 8.32 -26.61 9.93
C ALA A 28 8.52 -25.45 10.93
N SER A 29 8.30 -24.22 10.49
CA SER A 29 7.80 -23.16 11.39
C SER A 29 6.39 -22.80 10.90
N SER A 30 5.39 -22.80 11.79
CA SER A 30 4.02 -22.44 11.41
C SER A 30 4.02 -21.01 10.83
N GLU A 31 3.21 -20.69 9.82
CA GLU A 31 3.05 -19.33 9.27
C GLU A 31 3.00 -18.25 10.37
N GLU A 32 2.39 -18.60 11.52
CA GLU A 32 2.32 -17.81 12.74
C GLU A 32 3.68 -17.32 13.26
N THR A 33 4.70 -18.19 13.27
CA THR A 33 6.06 -17.81 13.68
C THR A 33 6.77 -16.92 12.66
N TYR A 34 6.49 -17.07 11.37
CA TYR A 34 7.14 -16.28 10.33
C TYR A 34 6.65 -14.82 10.33
N TYR A 35 5.34 -14.60 10.39
CA TYR A 35 4.79 -13.24 10.38
C TYR A 35 5.05 -12.49 11.69
N LEU A 36 5.01 -13.20 12.82
CA LEU A 36 5.39 -12.62 14.11
C LEU A 36 6.89 -12.31 14.14
N TRP A 37 7.74 -13.21 13.63
CA TRP A 37 9.18 -12.97 13.49
C TRP A 37 9.48 -11.77 12.60
N LEU A 38 8.81 -11.65 11.45
CA LEU A 38 8.96 -10.51 10.56
C LEU A 38 8.67 -9.18 11.29
N GLN A 39 7.61 -9.13 12.07
CA GLN A 39 7.26 -7.94 12.87
C GLN A 39 8.29 -7.64 13.97
N THR A 40 8.78 -8.67 14.67
CA THR A 40 9.69 -8.49 15.81
C THR A 40 11.14 -8.25 15.40
N ASN A 41 11.56 -8.76 14.24
CA ASN A 41 12.95 -8.73 13.78
C ASN A 41 13.21 -7.63 12.75
N ASN A 42 12.17 -6.92 12.30
CA ASN A 42 12.28 -5.73 11.48
C ASN A 42 11.66 -4.53 12.20
N ALA A 43 12.49 -3.75 12.90
CA ALA A 43 12.04 -2.63 13.74
C ALA A 43 11.15 -1.61 12.99
N ARG A 44 11.42 -1.37 11.69
CA ARG A 44 10.61 -0.46 10.86
C ARG A 44 9.25 -1.06 10.53
N MET A 45 9.19 -2.36 10.24
CA MET A 45 7.92 -3.02 9.97
C MET A 45 7.10 -3.17 11.24
N GLY A 46 7.73 -3.60 12.34
CA GLY A 46 7.09 -3.66 13.65
C GLY A 46 6.50 -2.33 14.09
N SER A 47 7.22 -1.21 13.89
CA SER A 47 6.69 0.11 14.23
C SER A 47 5.46 0.48 13.39
N ARG A 48 5.46 0.16 12.09
CA ARG A 48 4.33 0.45 11.20
C ARG A 48 3.13 -0.43 11.48
N VAL A 49 3.33 -1.70 11.79
CA VAL A 49 2.26 -2.61 12.21
C VAL A 49 1.64 -2.14 13.53
N ALA A 50 2.45 -1.61 14.46
CA ALA A 50 1.96 -1.02 15.70
C ALA A 50 1.15 0.27 15.49
N GLU A 51 1.22 0.92 14.31
CA GLU A 51 0.35 2.06 13.94
C GLU A 51 -1.04 1.63 13.42
N LEU A 52 -1.28 0.32 13.25
CA LEU A 52 -2.59 -0.20 12.89
C LEU A 52 -3.48 -0.29 14.14
N SER A 53 -4.79 -0.18 13.95
CA SER A 53 -5.76 -0.33 15.03
C SER A 53 -5.73 -1.76 15.59
N LEU A 54 -5.84 -1.90 16.90
CA LEU A 54 -6.02 -3.21 17.55
C LEU A 54 -7.42 -3.79 17.34
N GLU A 55 -8.38 -2.96 16.93
CA GLU A 55 -9.73 -3.37 16.58
C GLU A 55 -9.82 -3.75 15.10
N PRO A 56 -10.41 -4.91 14.74
CA PRO A 56 -10.58 -5.32 13.36
C PRO A 56 -11.62 -4.44 12.64
N VAL A 57 -11.39 -4.19 11.35
CA VAL A 57 -12.40 -3.58 10.48
C VAL A 57 -13.38 -4.69 10.05
N PHE A 58 -14.50 -4.84 10.76
CA PHE A 58 -15.36 -6.00 10.57
C PHE A 58 -16.00 -6.07 9.19
N ILE A 59 -16.56 -4.97 8.69
CA ILE A 59 -17.08 -4.86 7.33
C ILE A 59 -16.03 -4.18 6.46
N ILE A 60 -15.47 -4.91 5.52
CA ILE A 60 -14.46 -4.41 4.59
C ILE A 60 -15.08 -4.14 3.22
N PRO A 61 -14.70 -3.05 2.55
CA PRO A 61 -15.03 -2.82 1.14
C PRO A 61 -14.51 -3.94 0.25
N MET A 62 -15.22 -4.20 -0.86
CA MET A 62 -14.78 -5.15 -1.88
C MET A 62 -13.38 -4.80 -2.40
N PRO A 63 -12.37 -5.69 -2.30
CA PRO A 63 -11.02 -5.40 -2.78
C PRO A 63 -10.91 -5.30 -4.31
N VAL A 64 -11.76 -6.04 -5.05
CA VAL A 64 -11.87 -5.88 -6.50
C VAL A 64 -12.67 -4.61 -6.80
N LEU A 65 -12.01 -3.62 -7.42
CA LEU A 65 -12.50 -2.24 -7.44
C LEU A 65 -13.83 -2.04 -8.18
N PHE A 66 -14.05 -2.78 -9.28
CA PHE A 66 -15.22 -2.67 -10.15
C PHE A 66 -15.82 -4.02 -10.51
N GLY A 67 -17.08 -4.02 -10.96
CA GLY A 67 -17.73 -5.20 -11.55
C GLY A 67 -18.08 -6.32 -10.58
N VAL A 68 -17.86 -6.14 -9.27
CA VAL A 68 -18.22 -7.10 -8.22
C VAL A 68 -19.15 -6.44 -7.22
N ASN A 69 -20.30 -7.05 -7.01
CA ASN A 69 -21.23 -6.68 -5.95
C ASN A 69 -21.14 -7.73 -4.82
N PRO A 70 -20.99 -7.30 -3.54
CA PRO A 70 -21.07 -8.21 -2.39
C PRO A 70 -22.25 -9.18 -2.40
N ALA A 71 -23.40 -8.78 -2.96
CA ALA A 71 -24.60 -9.62 -3.02
C ALA A 71 -24.47 -10.81 -4.00
N ASP A 72 -23.55 -10.72 -4.97
CA ASP A 72 -23.36 -11.70 -6.04
C ASP A 72 -22.26 -12.73 -5.72
N LEU A 73 -21.60 -12.58 -4.56
CA LEU A 73 -20.59 -13.53 -4.12
C LEU A 73 -21.21 -14.87 -3.72
N THR A 74 -20.61 -15.95 -4.22
CA THR A 74 -20.96 -17.32 -3.82
C THR A 74 -20.01 -17.77 -2.72
N ALA A 75 -20.56 -18.22 -1.59
CA ALA A 75 -19.76 -18.77 -0.50
C ALA A 75 -19.03 -20.03 -0.94
N ASP A 76 -17.71 -20.04 -0.77
CA ASP A 76 -16.87 -21.20 -1.10
C ASP A 76 -15.81 -21.50 -0.02
N PHE A 77 -15.79 -20.75 1.09
CA PHE A 77 -14.94 -21.06 2.23
C PHE A 77 -15.25 -22.45 2.79
N GLY A 78 -14.21 -23.25 3.05
CA GLY A 78 -14.35 -24.61 3.55
C GLY A 78 -14.63 -25.69 2.49
N ASP A 79 -14.89 -25.30 1.23
CA ASP A 79 -15.12 -26.21 0.12
C ASP A 79 -13.95 -27.15 -0.11
N ARG A 80 -14.24 -28.34 -0.65
CA ARG A 80 -13.22 -29.34 -0.95
C ARG A 80 -12.36 -28.87 -2.12
N ARG A 81 -11.04 -28.95 -1.95
CA ARG A 81 -10.04 -28.67 -3.00
C ARG A 81 -9.22 -29.94 -3.27
N SER A 82 -8.45 -29.93 -4.36
CA SER A 82 -7.60 -31.06 -4.73
C SER A 82 -6.59 -31.41 -3.62
N GLY A 83 -6.27 -32.70 -3.47
CA GLY A 83 -5.33 -33.18 -2.47
C GLY A 83 -5.88 -33.21 -1.03
N GLY A 84 -7.20 -33.23 -0.86
CA GLY A 84 -7.85 -33.32 0.47
C GLY A 84 -7.86 -32.01 1.24
N ARG A 85 -7.37 -30.91 0.64
CA ARG A 85 -7.40 -29.57 1.22
C ARG A 85 -8.83 -29.03 1.30
N ARG A 86 -9.02 -28.06 2.19
CA ARG A 86 -10.21 -27.20 2.21
C ARG A 86 -9.84 -25.82 1.69
N HIS A 87 -10.84 -25.11 1.20
CA HIS A 87 -10.69 -23.72 0.80
C HIS A 87 -10.56 -22.84 2.04
N GLU A 88 -9.47 -22.08 2.16
CA GLU A 88 -9.15 -21.25 3.35
C GLU A 88 -9.39 -19.75 3.11
N GLY A 89 -10.10 -19.42 2.03
CA GLY A 89 -10.42 -18.06 1.65
C GLY A 89 -11.76 -17.97 0.96
N GLN A 90 -11.96 -16.84 0.27
CA GLN A 90 -13.10 -16.59 -0.60
C GLN A 90 -12.59 -16.28 -2.01
N ASP A 91 -13.13 -16.95 -3.03
CA ASP A 91 -12.81 -16.61 -4.41
C ASP A 91 -13.77 -15.52 -4.90
N ILE A 92 -13.20 -14.44 -5.44
CA ILE A 92 -13.91 -13.30 -6.03
C ILE A 92 -13.64 -13.32 -7.53
N LEU A 93 -14.61 -13.80 -8.31
CA LEU A 93 -14.50 -13.84 -9.77
C LEU A 93 -14.47 -12.43 -10.34
N ALA A 94 -13.50 -12.17 -11.20
CA ALA A 94 -13.39 -10.91 -11.93
C ALA A 94 -12.51 -11.08 -13.17
N PRO A 95 -12.64 -10.22 -14.19
CA PRO A 95 -11.81 -10.33 -15.38
C PRO A 95 -10.33 -10.20 -15.03
N LYS A 96 -9.49 -11.02 -15.67
CA LYS A 96 -8.03 -10.95 -15.53
C LYS A 96 -7.53 -9.53 -15.86
N GLY A 97 -6.75 -8.93 -14.97
CA GLY A 97 -6.33 -7.53 -15.04
C GLY A 97 -7.19 -6.56 -14.23
N ALA A 98 -8.27 -7.02 -13.59
CA ALA A 98 -9.06 -6.16 -12.71
C ALA A 98 -8.22 -5.63 -11.53
N PRO A 99 -8.23 -4.33 -11.23
CA PRO A 99 -7.48 -3.78 -10.10
C PRO A 99 -7.99 -4.31 -8.77
N ILE A 100 -7.05 -4.67 -7.90
CA ILE A 100 -7.28 -5.08 -6.52
C ILE A 100 -6.67 -4.00 -5.63
N VAL A 101 -7.47 -3.44 -4.74
CA VAL A 101 -7.06 -2.38 -3.82
C VAL A 101 -7.13 -2.84 -2.37
N SER A 102 -6.36 -2.19 -1.49
CA SER A 102 -6.37 -2.49 -0.06
C SER A 102 -7.70 -2.06 0.56
N PRO A 103 -8.48 -2.96 1.16
CA PRO A 103 -9.77 -2.60 1.75
C PRO A 103 -9.63 -1.92 3.12
N THR A 104 -8.45 -1.97 3.72
CA THR A 104 -8.12 -1.33 5.01
C THR A 104 -6.80 -0.57 4.90
N LYS A 105 -6.51 0.30 5.87
CA LYS A 105 -5.12 0.68 6.14
C LYS A 105 -4.33 -0.60 6.42
N ALA A 106 -3.17 -0.79 5.83
CA ALA A 106 -2.44 -2.05 5.93
C ALA A 106 -0.92 -1.84 5.87
N VAL A 107 -0.15 -2.84 6.27
CA VAL A 107 1.31 -2.86 6.07
C VAL A 107 1.65 -4.08 5.24
N VAL A 108 2.36 -3.87 4.11
CA VAL A 108 2.85 -4.97 3.29
C VAL A 108 3.85 -5.80 4.10
N LEU A 109 3.59 -7.09 4.26
CA LEU A 109 4.50 -8.01 4.91
C LEU A 109 5.43 -8.65 3.88
N GLU A 110 4.88 -9.08 2.75
CA GLU A 110 5.60 -9.81 1.72
C GLU A 110 4.89 -9.73 0.37
N THR A 111 5.69 -9.80 -0.70
CA THR A 111 5.23 -10.17 -2.04
C THR A 111 6.03 -11.38 -2.50
N GLY A 112 5.40 -12.32 -3.21
CA GLY A 112 6.09 -13.56 -3.58
C GLY A 112 5.39 -14.36 -4.67
N VAL A 113 6.01 -15.50 -5.00
CA VAL A 113 5.47 -16.47 -5.96
C VAL A 113 5.69 -17.89 -5.45
N TRP A 114 4.63 -18.70 -5.38
CA TRP A 114 4.76 -20.14 -5.12
C TRP A 114 3.68 -20.96 -5.85
N ASN A 115 3.85 -22.28 -5.92
CA ASN A 115 3.05 -23.15 -6.79
C ASN A 115 1.53 -23.13 -6.51
N GLY A 116 1.12 -23.01 -5.25
CA GLY A 116 -0.29 -22.97 -4.88
C GLY A 116 -0.89 -21.59 -5.13
N ALA A 117 -0.42 -20.56 -4.43
CA ALA A 117 -0.97 -19.21 -4.55
C ALA A 117 -0.69 -18.54 -5.90
N GLY A 118 0.34 -18.97 -6.63
CA GLY A 118 0.87 -18.18 -7.73
C GLY A 118 1.54 -16.92 -7.19
N LYS A 119 1.33 -15.78 -7.84
CA LYS A 119 1.79 -14.48 -7.34
C LYS A 119 0.88 -14.03 -6.22
N TYR A 120 1.45 -13.57 -5.11
CA TYR A 120 0.70 -13.15 -3.94
C TYR A 120 1.27 -11.91 -3.25
N VAL A 121 0.41 -11.30 -2.43
CA VAL A 121 0.76 -10.25 -1.47
C VAL A 121 0.18 -10.64 -0.12
N THR A 122 0.94 -10.42 0.96
CA THR A 122 0.43 -10.51 2.33
C THR A 122 0.53 -9.15 3.01
N THR A 123 -0.50 -8.80 3.79
CA THR A 123 -0.51 -7.57 4.57
C THR A 123 -0.90 -7.82 6.02
N ALA A 124 -0.32 -7.03 6.94
CA ALA A 124 -0.86 -6.85 8.28
C ALA A 124 -1.94 -5.78 8.25
N ASN A 125 -3.04 -6.04 8.94
CA ASN A 125 -4.25 -5.22 8.93
C ASN A 125 -4.73 -4.98 10.38
N PRO A 126 -5.65 -4.02 10.59
CA PRO A 126 -6.26 -3.81 11.90
C PRO A 126 -6.82 -5.08 12.53
N GLY A 127 -6.80 -5.18 13.85
CA GLY A 127 -7.26 -6.39 14.55
C GLY A 127 -6.20 -7.49 14.73
N GLY A 128 -4.95 -7.21 14.31
CA GLY A 128 -3.88 -8.19 14.27
C GLY A 128 -4.08 -9.26 13.19
N GLU A 129 -4.73 -8.88 12.09
CA GLU A 129 -5.14 -9.80 11.03
C GLU A 129 -4.16 -9.76 9.87
N ILE A 130 -4.01 -10.90 9.20
CA ILE A 130 -3.21 -11.04 8.00
C ILE A 130 -4.16 -11.28 6.84
N PHE A 131 -4.08 -10.43 5.82
CA PHE A 131 -4.82 -10.63 4.58
C PHE A 131 -3.85 -11.16 3.54
N ILE A 132 -4.28 -12.19 2.79
CA ILE A 132 -3.47 -12.81 1.75
C ILE A 132 -4.22 -12.71 0.44
N TYR A 133 -3.60 -12.11 -0.57
CA TYR A 133 -4.14 -11.92 -1.90
C TYR A 133 -3.40 -12.85 -2.85
N MET A 134 -4.08 -13.83 -3.43
CA MET A 134 -3.45 -14.86 -4.27
C MET A 134 -3.95 -14.83 -5.72
N HIS A 135 -3.31 -15.65 -6.55
CA HIS A 135 -3.57 -15.87 -7.97
C HIS A 135 -3.38 -14.65 -8.85
N LEU A 136 -2.64 -13.64 -8.36
CA LEU A 136 -2.48 -12.35 -9.01
C LEU A 136 -1.83 -12.50 -10.39
N ASP A 137 -2.24 -11.68 -11.35
CA ASP A 137 -1.57 -11.61 -12.66
C ASP A 137 -0.31 -10.74 -12.56
N ARG A 138 -0.43 -9.60 -11.88
CA ARG A 138 0.66 -8.68 -11.59
C ARG A 138 0.48 -8.12 -10.18
N VAL A 139 1.59 -8.01 -9.46
CA VAL A 139 1.67 -7.31 -8.17
C VAL A 139 2.03 -5.86 -8.46
N ALA A 140 1.47 -4.91 -7.71
CA ALA A 140 1.90 -3.51 -7.77
C ALA A 140 3.37 -3.35 -7.30
N ASP A 141 3.98 -2.18 -7.47
CA ASP A 141 5.35 -1.91 -6.99
C ASP A 141 5.37 -1.74 -5.45
N LEU A 142 5.11 -2.85 -4.75
CA LEU A 142 4.99 -2.92 -3.29
C LEU A 142 6.27 -3.41 -2.64
N LYS A 143 6.63 -2.81 -1.50
CA LYS A 143 7.81 -3.19 -0.72
C LYS A 143 7.43 -3.67 0.68
N PRO A 144 8.07 -4.72 1.22
CA PRO A 144 7.89 -5.10 2.61
C PRO A 144 8.08 -3.91 3.58
N GLY A 145 7.16 -3.77 4.52
CA GLY A 145 7.05 -2.65 5.45
C GLY A 145 6.42 -1.39 4.85
N GLU A 146 5.97 -1.39 3.61
CA GLU A 146 5.18 -0.30 3.03
C GLU A 146 3.83 -0.16 3.72
N LEU A 147 3.41 1.09 3.96
CA LEU A 147 2.12 1.37 4.60
C LEU A 147 1.16 1.73 3.47
N LEU A 148 0.05 1.02 3.43
CA LEU A 148 -1.03 1.22 2.48
C LEU A 148 -2.20 1.92 3.16
N SER A 149 -2.75 2.88 2.46
CA SER A 149 -4.04 3.51 2.73
C SER A 149 -5.16 2.64 2.17
N VAL A 150 -6.39 2.89 2.61
CA VAL A 150 -7.57 2.30 1.98
C VAL A 150 -7.61 2.74 0.52
N GLY A 151 -7.80 1.79 -0.39
CA GLY A 151 -7.88 2.05 -1.83
C GLY A 151 -6.54 2.02 -2.58
N GLU A 152 -5.40 1.94 -1.89
CA GLU A 152 -4.11 1.79 -2.57
C GLU A 152 -4.00 0.44 -3.29
N LEU A 153 -3.36 0.44 -4.46
CA LEU A 153 -3.28 -0.73 -5.35
C LEU A 153 -2.43 -1.85 -4.73
N ILE A 154 -3.02 -3.04 -4.63
CA ILE A 154 -2.32 -4.29 -4.27
C ILE A 154 -1.73 -4.96 -5.51
N GLY A 155 -2.50 -4.99 -6.59
CA GLY A 155 -2.16 -5.68 -7.82
C GLY A 155 -3.39 -5.92 -8.68
N TYR A 156 -3.33 -6.97 -9.49
CA TYR A 156 -4.32 -7.23 -10.52
C TYR A 156 -4.79 -8.68 -10.50
N VAL A 157 -6.10 -8.89 -10.65
CA VAL A 157 -6.74 -10.20 -10.70
C VAL A 157 -6.08 -11.05 -11.78
N GLY A 158 -5.82 -12.32 -11.46
CA GLY A 158 -5.20 -13.25 -12.37
C GLY A 158 -5.75 -14.66 -12.21
N ASN A 159 -4.91 -15.60 -12.63
CA ASN A 159 -5.15 -17.03 -12.54
C ASN A 159 -3.82 -17.77 -12.36
N THR A 160 -2.85 -17.20 -11.63
CA THR A 160 -1.54 -17.82 -11.45
C THR A 160 -1.55 -18.89 -10.36
N GLY A 161 -0.55 -19.77 -10.35
CA GLY A 161 -0.50 -20.88 -9.39
C GLY A 161 -1.48 -21.99 -9.73
N ASN A 162 -2.11 -22.58 -8.72
CA ASN A 162 -3.05 -23.68 -8.92
C ASN A 162 -4.40 -23.24 -9.51
N ALA A 163 -4.63 -21.93 -9.68
CA ALA A 163 -5.78 -21.37 -10.40
C ALA A 163 -5.64 -21.42 -11.93
N GLY A 164 -4.49 -21.82 -12.47
CA GLY A 164 -4.16 -21.74 -13.90
C GLY A 164 -5.10 -22.46 -14.87
N GLY A 165 -5.93 -23.40 -14.40
CA GLY A 165 -6.94 -24.10 -15.19
C GLY A 165 -8.37 -23.56 -15.06
N GLY A 166 -8.60 -22.55 -14.20
CA GLY A 166 -9.92 -22.00 -13.89
C GLY A 166 -10.14 -20.60 -14.42
N SER A 167 -11.33 -20.07 -14.15
CA SER A 167 -11.68 -18.66 -14.41
C SER A 167 -10.80 -17.73 -13.56
N PRO A 168 -10.35 -16.57 -14.10
CA PRO A 168 -9.63 -15.59 -13.30
C PRO A 168 -10.41 -15.11 -12.08
N HIS A 169 -9.71 -14.98 -10.96
CA HIS A 169 -10.28 -14.56 -9.68
C HIS A 169 -9.21 -14.03 -8.73
N LEU A 170 -9.65 -13.25 -7.74
CA LEU A 170 -8.89 -13.00 -6.54
C LEU A 170 -9.28 -14.07 -5.52
N HIS A 171 -8.31 -14.85 -5.05
CA HIS A 171 -8.48 -15.62 -3.82
C HIS A 171 -7.98 -14.76 -2.65
N ILE A 172 -8.87 -14.45 -1.71
CA ILE A 172 -8.53 -13.68 -0.52
C ILE A 172 -8.72 -14.52 0.74
N GLU A 173 -7.70 -14.52 1.60
CA GLU A 173 -7.78 -15.10 2.93
C GLU A 173 -7.70 -14.01 4.00
N ILE A 174 -8.41 -14.24 5.10
CA ILE A 174 -8.29 -13.46 6.34
C ILE A 174 -7.82 -14.42 7.42
N ARG A 175 -6.62 -14.19 7.95
CA ARG A 175 -6.03 -15.03 8.99
C ARG A 175 -5.85 -14.26 10.30
N LYS A 176 -6.08 -14.95 11.41
CA LYS A 176 -5.75 -14.48 12.77
C LYS A 176 -5.12 -15.63 13.54
N ASN A 177 -3.95 -15.39 14.15
CA ASN A 177 -3.19 -16.41 14.89
C ASN A 177 -3.00 -17.71 14.08
N GLY A 178 -2.58 -17.57 12.82
CA GLY A 178 -2.33 -18.69 11.91
C GLY A 178 -3.58 -19.45 11.42
N LYS A 179 -4.80 -19.00 11.76
CA LYS A 179 -6.04 -19.66 11.35
C LYS A 179 -6.81 -18.80 10.37
N ALA A 180 -7.24 -19.41 9.27
CA ALA A 180 -8.15 -18.80 8.32
C ALA A 180 -9.56 -18.66 8.93
N ALA A 181 -10.17 -17.50 8.69
CA ALA A 181 -11.55 -17.20 8.99
C ALA A 181 -12.29 -16.94 7.67
N ASP A 182 -13.58 -17.31 7.63
CA ASP A 182 -14.45 -17.05 6.49
C ASP A 182 -14.48 -15.55 6.15
N PRO A 183 -13.99 -15.11 4.98
CA PRO A 183 -13.99 -13.71 4.59
C PRO A 183 -15.38 -13.19 4.19
N LEU A 184 -16.29 -14.06 3.73
CA LEU A 184 -17.54 -13.63 3.09
C LEU A 184 -18.45 -12.77 3.98
N PRO A 185 -18.62 -13.06 5.29
CA PRO A 185 -19.41 -12.19 6.17
C PRO A 185 -18.88 -10.76 6.26
N ARG A 186 -17.58 -10.55 5.96
CA ARG A 186 -16.89 -9.26 6.05
C ARG A 186 -16.87 -8.51 4.72
N LEU A 187 -16.90 -9.22 3.60
CA LEU A 187 -16.92 -8.69 2.22
C LEU A 187 -18.29 -8.10 1.83
N ARG A 188 -18.85 -7.25 2.70
CA ARG A 188 -20.17 -6.62 2.55
C ARG A 188 -20.10 -5.11 2.30
N GLY A 189 -18.93 -4.50 2.49
CA GLY A 189 -18.72 -3.09 2.21
C GLY A 189 -18.57 -2.82 0.71
N ALA A 190 -18.86 -1.60 0.31
CA ALA A 190 -18.58 -1.10 -1.03
C ALA A 190 -18.02 0.31 -0.94
N PHE A 191 -17.00 0.60 -1.76
CA PHE A 191 -16.58 1.97 -2.00
C PHE A 191 -17.68 2.73 -2.74
N THR A 192 -17.85 4.00 -2.40
CA THR A 192 -18.68 4.92 -3.16
C THR A 192 -18.12 5.09 -4.57
N ILE A 193 -18.95 5.54 -5.52
CA ILE A 193 -18.50 5.80 -6.90
C ILE A 193 -17.37 6.84 -6.90
N ALA A 194 -17.44 7.88 -6.06
CA ALA A 194 -16.39 8.89 -5.95
C ALA A 194 -15.05 8.31 -5.47
N GLU A 195 -15.05 7.48 -4.43
CA GLU A 195 -13.83 6.79 -3.96
C GLU A 195 -13.25 5.88 -5.04
N LYS A 196 -14.10 5.09 -5.72
CA LYS A 196 -13.66 4.24 -6.82
C LYS A 196 -13.00 5.05 -7.94
N MET A 197 -13.52 6.24 -8.25
CA MET A 197 -12.94 7.12 -9.27
C MET A 197 -11.60 7.68 -8.82
N ASN A 198 -11.45 8.06 -7.55
CA ASN A 198 -10.17 8.53 -7.01
C ASN A 198 -9.10 7.44 -7.08
N PHE A 199 -9.42 6.21 -6.65
CA PHE A 199 -8.47 5.10 -6.72
C PHE A 199 -8.15 4.72 -8.18
N ALA A 200 -9.16 4.68 -9.04
CA ALA A 200 -8.96 4.42 -10.47
C ALA A 200 -8.11 5.51 -11.15
N ALA A 201 -8.20 6.76 -10.69
CA ALA A 201 -7.37 7.85 -11.16
C ALA A 201 -5.89 7.59 -10.87
N GLU A 202 -5.57 7.34 -9.60
CA GLU A 202 -4.20 7.07 -9.14
C GLU A 202 -3.62 5.87 -9.89
N ILE A 203 -4.38 4.78 -10.00
CA ILE A 203 -3.96 3.58 -10.74
C ILE A 203 -3.72 3.89 -12.23
N ALA A 204 -4.63 4.62 -12.88
CA ALA A 204 -4.54 4.93 -14.29
C ALA A 204 -3.37 5.87 -14.62
N GLU A 205 -3.06 6.80 -13.72
CA GLU A 205 -1.92 7.71 -13.87
C GLU A 205 -0.59 6.94 -13.91
N ASP A 206 -0.45 5.90 -13.08
CA ASP A 206 0.77 5.09 -13.01
C ASP A 206 0.80 3.94 -14.04
N ASP A 207 -0.37 3.48 -14.53
CA ASP A 207 -0.50 2.29 -15.36
C ASP A 207 -1.49 2.47 -16.53
N ALA A 208 -0.96 2.69 -17.74
CA ALA A 208 -1.76 2.96 -18.95
C ALA A 208 -2.56 1.74 -19.39
N ASP A 209 -2.04 0.55 -19.12
CA ASP A 209 -2.71 -0.70 -19.45
C ASP A 209 -3.91 -0.89 -18.52
N ALA A 210 -3.76 -0.54 -17.24
CA ALA A 210 -4.88 -0.51 -16.29
C ALA A 210 -5.95 0.51 -16.69
N ALA A 211 -5.54 1.71 -17.13
CA ALA A 211 -6.47 2.73 -17.64
C ALA A 211 -7.28 2.22 -18.84
N SER A 212 -6.59 1.64 -19.83
CA SER A 212 -7.20 1.06 -21.03
C SER A 212 -8.12 -0.12 -20.68
N PHE A 213 -7.69 -0.96 -19.74
CA PHE A 213 -8.46 -2.08 -19.23
C PHE A 213 -9.75 -1.62 -18.57
N MET A 214 -9.69 -0.63 -17.66
CA MET A 214 -10.87 -0.12 -16.97
C MET A 214 -11.85 0.55 -17.93
N ALA A 215 -11.35 1.34 -18.88
CA ALA A 215 -12.19 1.95 -19.91
C ALA A 215 -12.93 0.93 -20.78
N LYS A 216 -12.30 -0.20 -21.07
CA LYS A 216 -12.88 -1.30 -21.86
C LYS A 216 -13.90 -2.11 -21.06
N ASN A 217 -13.56 -2.51 -19.84
CA ASN A 217 -14.35 -3.48 -19.07
C ASN A 217 -15.39 -2.84 -18.14
N TYR A 218 -15.19 -1.60 -17.71
CA TYR A 218 -16.02 -0.90 -16.71
C TYR A 218 -16.58 0.43 -17.23
N ARG A 219 -16.88 0.48 -18.53
CA ARG A 219 -17.43 1.68 -19.18
C ARG A 219 -18.71 2.20 -18.50
N ALA A 220 -19.56 1.29 -18.03
CA ALA A 220 -20.80 1.64 -17.35
C ALA A 220 -20.54 2.41 -16.05
N ASP A 221 -19.66 1.90 -15.19
CA ASP A 221 -19.26 2.56 -13.94
C ASP A 221 -18.68 3.95 -14.19
N LEU A 222 -17.77 4.07 -15.16
CA LEU A 222 -17.13 5.34 -15.52
C LEU A 222 -18.14 6.35 -16.12
N THR A 223 -19.11 5.87 -16.89
CA THR A 223 -20.17 6.74 -17.44
C THR A 223 -21.15 7.18 -16.35
N ALA A 224 -21.47 6.30 -15.40
CA ALA A 224 -22.30 6.64 -14.25
C ALA A 224 -21.65 7.72 -13.38
N ALA A 225 -20.33 7.63 -13.15
CA ALA A 225 -19.58 8.67 -12.43
C ALA A 225 -19.72 10.05 -13.10
N LYS A 226 -19.58 10.12 -14.43
CA LYS A 226 -19.83 11.36 -15.19
C LYS A 226 -21.26 11.87 -15.01
N GLY A 227 -22.24 10.98 -15.03
CA GLY A 227 -23.65 11.33 -14.79
C GLY A 227 -23.93 11.92 -13.41
N LEU A 228 -23.07 11.62 -12.42
CA LEU A 228 -23.13 12.18 -11.07
C LEU A 228 -22.30 13.47 -10.92
N GLY A 229 -21.74 14.00 -12.01
CA GLY A 229 -20.89 15.20 -11.98
C GLY A 229 -19.49 14.95 -11.42
N ILE A 230 -19.05 13.69 -11.32
CA ILE A 230 -17.68 13.35 -10.92
C ILE A 230 -16.81 13.49 -12.16
N GLU A 231 -15.86 14.44 -12.11
CA GLU A 231 -14.87 14.59 -13.18
C GLU A 231 -13.95 13.38 -13.22
N LEU A 232 -13.83 12.78 -14.41
CA LEU A 232 -12.87 11.71 -14.62
C LEU A 232 -11.52 12.30 -14.99
N PRO A 233 -10.41 11.75 -14.48
CA PRO A 233 -9.07 12.08 -14.93
C PRO A 233 -8.93 11.99 -16.44
N ASP A 234 -8.10 12.85 -17.02
CA ASP A 234 -7.86 12.90 -18.46
C ASP A 234 -7.44 11.54 -19.02
N VAL A 235 -6.64 10.78 -18.28
CA VAL A 235 -6.18 9.44 -18.65
C VAL A 235 -7.36 8.49 -18.87
N LEU A 236 -8.31 8.44 -17.95
CA LEU A 236 -9.52 7.62 -18.05
C LEU A 236 -10.50 8.16 -19.10
N THR A 237 -10.62 9.49 -19.21
CA THR A 237 -11.44 10.11 -20.27
C THR A 237 -10.89 9.81 -21.66
N ASN A 238 -9.58 9.85 -21.85
CA ASN A 238 -8.92 9.53 -23.11
C ASN A 238 -9.07 8.04 -23.44
N ALA A 239 -8.83 7.17 -22.44
CA ALA A 239 -9.03 5.73 -22.57
C ALA A 239 -10.47 5.38 -23.01
N LEU A 240 -11.47 6.00 -22.39
CA LEU A 240 -12.89 5.82 -22.76
C LEU A 240 -13.23 6.25 -24.18
N ASN A 241 -12.50 7.22 -24.72
CA ASN A 241 -12.68 7.74 -26.06
C ASN A 241 -11.82 6.99 -27.10
N GLY A 242 -11.14 5.91 -26.71
CA GLY A 242 -10.27 5.13 -27.59
C GLY A 242 -9.02 5.88 -28.05
N LYS A 243 -8.63 6.94 -27.34
CA LYS A 243 -7.39 7.68 -27.62
C LYS A 243 -6.20 6.98 -26.99
N THR A 244 -5.02 7.14 -27.58
CA THR A 244 -3.76 6.65 -27.01
C THR A 244 -3.60 7.17 -25.59
N VAL A 245 -3.46 6.24 -24.64
CA VAL A 245 -3.25 6.55 -23.23
C VAL A 245 -1.75 6.53 -22.97
N ILE A 246 -1.20 7.66 -22.54
CA ILE A 246 0.16 7.72 -22.01
C ILE A 246 0.04 7.84 -20.50
N ALA A 247 0.30 6.76 -19.78
CA ALA A 247 0.45 6.84 -18.33
C ALA A 247 1.74 7.56 -18.00
N LYS A 248 1.68 8.29 -16.89
CA LYS A 248 2.79 9.05 -16.35
C LYS A 248 3.66 8.09 -15.53
N LYS A 249 4.34 7.15 -16.18
CA LYS A 249 5.47 6.42 -15.54
C LYS A 249 6.40 7.48 -14.92
N PRO A 250 6.82 7.37 -13.64
CA PRO A 250 7.05 8.56 -12.82
C PRO A 250 8.14 9.44 -13.39
N ALA A 251 7.72 10.57 -13.98
CA ALA A 251 8.41 11.83 -13.81
C ALA A 251 7.66 12.55 -12.69
N VAL A 252 8.28 12.62 -11.51
CA VAL A 252 7.79 13.43 -10.39
C VAL A 252 7.50 14.84 -10.92
N THR A 253 6.22 15.16 -11.14
CA THR A 253 5.81 16.50 -11.56
C THR A 253 4.66 16.92 -10.66
N ALA A 254 4.98 17.91 -9.84
CA ALA A 254 4.10 18.64 -8.94
C ALA A 254 2.93 19.25 -9.71
N THR A 255 1.73 19.17 -9.14
CA THR A 255 0.53 19.84 -9.64
C THR A 255 0.60 21.35 -9.33
N ALA A 256 0.26 22.16 -10.33
CA ALA A 256 0.44 23.62 -10.38
C ALA A 256 -0.48 24.46 -9.45
N ALA A 257 -1.16 23.86 -8.48
CA ALA A 257 -2.06 24.59 -7.56
C ALA A 257 -1.31 25.43 -6.49
N ALA A 258 0.02 25.35 -6.44
CA ALA A 258 0.86 25.97 -5.42
C ALA A 258 1.31 27.41 -5.71
N ALA A 259 1.16 27.87 -6.96
CA ALA A 259 1.75 29.12 -7.44
C ALA A 259 1.04 30.41 -6.94
N THR A 260 -0.04 30.29 -6.17
CA THR A 260 -0.87 31.44 -5.72
C THR A 260 -0.92 31.66 -4.20
N ALA A 261 -0.37 30.76 -3.38
CA ALA A 261 -0.34 30.98 -1.93
C ALA A 261 0.77 31.99 -1.54
N PRO A 262 0.56 32.86 -0.54
CA PRO A 262 1.54 33.87 -0.16
C PRO A 262 2.73 33.24 0.61
N VAL A 263 3.94 33.74 0.32
CA VAL A 263 5.17 33.43 1.07
C VAL A 263 4.91 33.64 2.58
N PRO A 264 5.38 32.74 3.47
CA PRO A 264 5.19 32.88 4.91
C PRO A 264 5.67 34.24 5.42
N LYS A 265 4.77 34.99 6.09
CA LYS A 265 5.07 36.29 6.72
C LYS A 265 5.40 36.18 8.22
N ARG A 266 5.45 34.95 8.73
CA ARG A 266 5.73 34.62 10.13
C ARG A 266 6.59 33.36 10.17
N ASP A 267 7.21 33.12 11.31
CA ASP A 267 7.91 31.87 11.57
C ASP A 267 6.91 30.70 11.62
N LEU A 268 7.30 29.61 10.98
CA LEU A 268 6.53 28.39 10.90
C LEU A 268 7.22 27.29 11.70
N GLU A 269 6.52 26.79 12.71
CA GLU A 269 7.00 25.72 13.58
C GLU A 269 6.09 24.50 13.53
N LEU A 270 6.53 23.40 14.14
CA LEU A 270 5.74 22.17 14.24
C LEU A 270 4.35 22.49 14.82
N LYS A 271 3.31 21.90 14.22
CA LYS A 271 1.88 22.13 14.49
C LYS A 271 1.29 23.45 13.94
N SER A 272 2.08 24.31 13.30
CA SER A 272 1.56 25.46 12.55
C SER A 272 0.53 25.02 11.52
N LYS A 273 -0.49 25.84 11.28
CA LYS A 273 -1.54 25.61 10.27
C LYS A 273 -1.74 26.84 9.40
N GLY A 274 -2.17 26.65 8.16
CA GLY A 274 -2.64 27.74 7.30
C GLY A 274 -2.12 27.70 5.87
N ALA A 275 -2.48 28.75 5.11
CA ALA A 275 -2.09 28.91 3.72
C ALA A 275 -0.57 29.10 3.53
N ASP A 276 0.10 29.69 4.52
CA ASP A 276 1.57 29.82 4.59
C ASP A 276 2.27 28.47 4.72
N VAL A 277 1.73 27.56 5.53
CA VAL A 277 2.19 26.18 5.63
C VAL A 277 1.94 25.40 4.34
N THR A 278 0.78 25.62 3.72
CA THR A 278 0.43 25.00 2.43
C THR A 278 1.43 25.42 1.35
N TRP A 279 1.75 26.71 1.28
CA TRP A 279 2.78 27.24 0.40
C TRP A 279 4.13 26.60 0.66
N LEU A 280 4.57 26.55 1.92
CA LEU A 280 5.85 25.96 2.29
C LEU A 280 5.93 24.49 1.85
N GLN A 281 4.89 23.70 2.10
CA GLN A 281 4.86 22.30 1.71
C GLN A 281 4.97 22.15 0.19
N ALA A 282 4.20 22.94 -0.55
CA ALA A 282 4.23 22.87 -2.00
C ALA A 282 5.57 23.34 -2.59
N PHE A 283 6.18 24.38 -2.00
CA PHE A 283 7.53 24.80 -2.31
C PHE A 283 8.53 23.65 -2.07
N LEU A 284 8.52 23.04 -0.89
CA LEU A 284 9.43 21.94 -0.56
C LEU A 284 9.25 20.73 -1.49
N ILE A 285 8.01 20.39 -1.83
CA ILE A 285 7.68 19.34 -2.81
C ILE A 285 8.29 19.68 -4.18
N SER A 286 8.13 20.93 -4.64
CA SER A 286 8.63 21.38 -5.94
C SER A 286 10.16 21.36 -6.05
N THR A 287 10.87 21.63 -4.95
CA THR A 287 12.36 21.66 -4.94
C THR A 287 13.01 20.29 -5.05
N GLN A 288 12.26 19.21 -4.78
CA GLN A 288 12.77 17.82 -4.77
C GLN A 288 14.13 17.68 -4.06
N SER A 289 14.27 18.33 -2.91
CA SER A 289 15.56 18.47 -2.24
C SER A 289 16.10 17.19 -1.61
N GLY A 290 15.28 16.14 -1.55
CA GLY A 290 15.69 14.83 -1.08
C GLY A 290 14.51 13.88 -0.85
N PRO A 291 14.78 12.73 -0.22
CA PRO A 291 13.77 11.71 0.06
C PRO A 291 12.61 12.20 0.93
N ALA A 292 12.83 13.14 1.86
CA ALA A 292 11.75 13.72 2.66
C ALA A 292 10.86 14.65 1.84
N ALA A 293 11.42 15.41 0.90
CA ALA A 293 10.60 16.19 -0.05
C ALA A 293 9.75 15.26 -0.95
N THR A 294 10.30 14.12 -1.35
CA THR A 294 9.56 13.09 -2.11
C THR A 294 8.43 12.48 -1.29
N ARG A 295 8.69 12.15 0.00
CA ARG A 295 7.64 11.69 0.92
C ARG A 295 6.60 12.77 1.26
N LEU A 296 7.01 14.03 1.30
CA LEU A 296 6.05 15.12 1.48
C LEU A 296 5.14 15.24 0.25
N ALA A 297 5.66 14.96 -0.95
CA ALA A 297 4.90 14.97 -2.19
C ALA A 297 3.79 13.92 -2.21
N THR A 298 4.01 12.74 -1.60
CA THR A 298 2.98 11.69 -1.50
C THR A 298 1.82 12.07 -0.58
N VAL A 299 2.05 12.97 0.39
CA VAL A 299 1.01 13.46 1.31
C VAL A 299 0.34 14.73 0.79
N GLY A 300 1.03 15.49 -0.05
CA GLY A 300 0.56 16.77 -0.59
C GLY A 300 0.63 17.92 0.43
N ALA A 301 0.26 19.11 -0.05
CA ALA A 301 0.22 20.31 0.76
C ALA A 301 -1.07 20.34 1.60
N THR A 302 -0.99 19.79 2.82
CA THR A 302 -2.11 19.66 3.77
C THR A 302 -2.43 20.94 4.54
N GLY A 303 -1.52 21.93 4.52
CA GLY A 303 -1.63 23.13 5.33
C GLY A 303 -1.37 22.90 6.82
N TYR A 304 -0.83 21.74 7.21
CA TYR A 304 -0.44 21.41 8.59
C TYR A 304 1.06 21.07 8.68
N PHE A 305 1.79 21.80 9.51
CA PHE A 305 3.23 21.64 9.67
C PHE A 305 3.50 20.44 10.58
N GLY A 306 3.57 19.26 9.97
CA GLY A 306 3.93 18.02 10.65
C GLY A 306 5.40 17.65 10.53
N VAL A 307 5.72 16.45 11.01
CA VAL A 307 7.07 15.86 10.95
C VAL A 307 7.58 15.68 9.51
N ALA A 308 6.68 15.42 8.55
CA ALA A 308 7.02 15.33 7.14
C ALA A 308 7.49 16.68 6.56
N THR A 309 6.77 17.75 6.87
CA THR A 309 7.15 19.13 6.49
C THR A 309 8.46 19.53 7.14
N LYS A 310 8.66 19.20 8.42
CA LYS A 310 9.92 19.45 9.13
C LYS A 310 11.12 18.76 8.46
N ALA A 311 10.95 17.48 8.09
CA ALA A 311 12.02 16.71 7.47
C ALA A 311 12.37 17.22 6.06
N ALA A 312 11.35 17.54 5.25
CA ALA A 312 11.56 18.11 3.92
C ALA A 312 12.21 19.51 4.00
N LEU A 313 11.83 20.33 4.97
CA LEU A 313 12.44 21.63 5.21
C LEU A 313 13.92 21.50 5.58
N ALA A 314 14.25 20.58 6.49
CA ALA A 314 15.63 20.34 6.90
C ALA A 314 16.52 19.86 5.74
N GLU A 315 16.00 19.00 4.86
CA GLU A 315 16.70 18.58 3.64
C GLU A 315 16.94 19.74 2.68
N TYR A 316 15.92 20.57 2.43
CA TYR A 316 16.03 21.76 1.60
C TYR A 316 17.07 22.75 2.16
N GLN A 317 17.00 23.04 3.46
CA GLN A 317 17.92 23.94 4.15
C GLN A 317 19.36 23.46 4.05
N LYS A 318 19.61 22.17 4.32
CA LYS A 318 20.92 21.55 4.18
C LYS A 318 21.45 21.64 2.75
N LYS A 319 20.61 21.34 1.74
CA LYS A 319 20.98 21.40 0.33
C LYS A 319 21.29 22.84 -0.13
N SER A 320 20.61 23.81 0.44
CA SER A 320 20.74 25.24 0.08
C SER A 320 21.78 25.99 0.93
N GLY A 321 22.49 25.30 1.83
CA GLY A 321 23.47 25.93 2.73
C GLY A 321 22.85 26.88 3.76
N ILE A 322 21.56 26.72 4.06
CA ILE A 322 20.83 27.53 5.03
C ILE A 322 20.91 26.81 6.38
N SER A 323 21.53 27.44 7.37
CA SER A 323 21.43 26.97 8.76
C SER A 323 20.08 27.39 9.35
N PRO A 324 19.36 26.49 10.04
CA PRO A 324 18.17 26.88 10.80
C PRO A 324 18.54 28.00 11.79
N ALA A 325 17.67 29.01 11.91
CA ALA A 325 17.74 29.99 12.98
C ALA A 325 17.37 29.37 14.33
#